data_AF-A0A925H4E6-F1
#
_entry.id   AF-A0A925H4E6-F1
#
_cell.length_a   1.000
_cell.length_b   1.000
_cell.length_c   1.000
_cell.angle_alpha   90.00
_cell.angle_beta   90.00
_cell.angle_gamma   90.00
#
_symmetry.space_group_name_H-M   'P 1'
#
loop_
_entity.id
_entity.type
_entity.pdbx_description
1 polymer ?
#
loop_
_entity_poly.entity_id
_entity_poly.type
_entity_poly.pdbx_seq_one_letter_code
_entity_poly.pdbx_strand_id
1 'polypeptide(L)' 'MKGLVDILLVIVALAALAFAVYEFYLFASPKGAYGPTTNLVLAIAGFVVMCVCVLAVFLRHSGAEEEIHITQ' A
#
# COMPACT_ATOMS: atom_id res chain seq x y z
N MET A 1 13.39 11.25 -13.36
CA MET A 1 12.75 11.34 -12.02
C MET A 1 11.48 10.48 -11.88
N LYS A 2 10.69 10.26 -12.95
CA LYS A 2 9.49 9.39 -12.92
C LYS A 2 9.75 8.01 -12.30
N GLY A 3 10.76 7.28 -12.79
CA GLY A 3 11.07 5.93 -12.30
C GLY A 3 11.51 5.82 -10.83
N LEU A 4 12.15 6.85 -10.27
CA LEU A 4 12.59 6.81 -8.85
C LEU A 4 11.39 6.89 -7.89
N VAL A 5 10.38 7.69 -8.25
CA VAL A 5 9.14 7.80 -7.47
C VAL A 5 8.33 6.52 -7.57
N ASP A 6 8.26 5.89 -8.74
CA ASP A 6 7.52 4.65 -8.93
C ASP A 6 8.17 3.49 -8.14
N ILE A 7 9.51 3.40 -8.16
CA ILE A 7 10.27 2.47 -7.32
C ILE A 7 9.97 2.72 -5.83
N LEU A 8 9.97 3.98 -5.40
CA LEU A 8 9.67 4.34 -4.02
C LEU A 8 8.25 3.94 -3.62
N LEU A 9 7.25 4.19 -4.47
CA LEU A 9 5.86 3.80 -4.22
C LEU A 9 5.71 2.28 -4.08
N VAL A 10 6.40 1.51 -4.90
CA VAL A 10 6.40 0.03 -4.80
C VAL A 10 7.07 -0.42 -3.51
N ILE A 11 8.22 0.14 -3.14
CA ILE A 11 8.92 -0.19 -1.88
C ILE A 11 8.03 0.14 -0.67
N VAL A 12 7.40 1.31 -0.67
CA VAL A 12 6.50 1.74 0.41
C VAL A 12 5.26 0.84 0.47
N ALA A 13 4.68 0.47 -0.67
CA ALA A 13 3.56 -0.47 -0.73
C ALA A 13 3.90 -1.83 -0.11
N LEU A 14 5.09 -2.38 -0.44
CA LEU A 14 5.56 -3.65 0.12
C LEU A 14 5.84 -3.55 1.62
N ALA A 15 6.46 -2.46 2.08
CA ALA A 15 6.70 -2.24 3.50
C ALA A 15 5.38 -2.09 4.28
N ALA A 16 4.42 -1.35 3.74
CA ALA A 16 3.09 -1.18 4.33
C ALA A 16 2.31 -2.50 4.38
N LEU A 17 2.43 -3.35 3.35
CA LEU A 17 1.86 -4.69 3.36
C LEU A 17 2.48 -5.57 4.46
N ALA A 18 3.81 -5.59 4.56
CA ALA A 18 4.50 -6.37 5.59
C ALA A 18 4.10 -5.91 7.01
N PHE A 19 4.00 -4.59 7.22
CA PHE A 19 3.50 -4.01 8.46
C PHE A 19 2.07 -4.43 8.77
N ALA A 20 1.17 -4.34 7.77
CA ALA A 20 -0.22 -4.74 7.94
C ALA A 20 -0.38 -6.22 8.31
N VAL A 21 0.39 -7.10 7.67
CA VAL A 21 0.41 -8.54 7.96
C VAL A 21 0.94 -8.81 9.37
N TYR A 22 2.01 -8.11 9.78
CA TYR A 22 2.58 -8.25 11.13
C TYR A 22 1.57 -7.85 12.21
N GLU A 23 0.96 -6.68 12.09
CA GLU A 23 -0.05 -6.19 13.04
C GLU A 23 -1.29 -7.09 13.07
N PHE A 24 -1.73 -7.57 11.90
CA PHE A 24 -2.83 -8.52 11.82
C PHE A 24 -2.48 -9.85 12.51
N TYR A 25 -1.26 -10.34 12.35
CA TYR A 25 -0.79 -11.54 13.04
C TYR A 25 -0.78 -11.36 14.57
N LEU A 26 -0.33 -10.20 15.07
CA LEU A 26 -0.37 -9.89 16.51
C LEU A 26 -1.80 -9.79 17.04
N PHE A 27 -2.71 -9.26 16.23
CA PHE A 27 -4.14 -9.25 16.56
C PHE A 27 -4.74 -10.67 16.60
N ALA A 28 -4.43 -11.50 15.59
CA ALA A 28 -4.97 -12.85 15.43
C ALA A 28 -4.33 -13.89 16.36
N SER A 29 -3.11 -13.64 16.86
CA SER A 29 -2.36 -14.50 17.79
C SER A 29 -2.19 -13.84 19.17
N PRO A 30 -3.28 -13.49 19.87
CA PRO A 30 -3.17 -12.76 21.12
C PRO A 30 -2.58 -13.64 22.22
N LYS A 31 -1.64 -13.09 23.00
CA LYS A 31 -1.06 -13.75 24.18
C LYS A 31 -1.96 -13.65 25.44
N GLY A 32 -3.22 -13.25 25.29
CA GLY A 32 -4.17 -13.02 26.39
C GLY A 32 -5.62 -13.05 25.92
N ALA A 33 -6.56 -12.79 26.83
CA ALA A 33 -8.00 -12.99 26.60
C ALA A 33 -8.62 -12.14 25.47
N TYR A 34 -7.95 -11.05 25.05
CA TYR A 34 -8.36 -10.21 23.94
C TYR A 34 -7.12 -9.78 23.13
N GLY A 35 -7.20 -9.87 21.80
CA GLY A 35 -6.23 -9.21 20.92
C GLY A 35 -6.39 -7.70 21.00
N PRO A 36 -5.30 -6.92 21.12
CA PRO A 36 -5.41 -5.46 21.19
C PRO A 36 -6.13 -4.96 19.94
N THR A 37 -7.28 -4.32 20.10
CA THR A 37 -8.03 -3.69 18.99
C THR A 37 -7.17 -2.68 18.24
N THR A 38 -6.18 -2.09 18.91
CA THR A 38 -5.16 -1.23 18.32
C THR A 38 -4.40 -1.90 17.18
N ASN A 39 -4.04 -3.18 17.30
CA ASN A 39 -3.29 -3.90 16.26
C ASN A 39 -4.14 -4.12 15.02
N LEU A 40 -5.46 -4.37 15.19
CA LEU A 40 -6.38 -4.47 14.06
C LEU A 40 -6.50 -3.12 13.32
N VAL A 41 -6.60 -2.00 14.06
CA VAL A 41 -6.66 -0.66 13.46
C VAL A 41 -5.36 -0.35 12.71
N LEU A 42 -4.20 -0.68 13.27
CA LEU A 42 -2.90 -0.51 12.63
C LEU A 42 -2.76 -1.38 11.37
N ALA A 43 -3.25 -2.62 11.41
CA ALA A 43 -3.27 -3.49 10.24
C ALA A 43 -4.11 -2.92 9.10
N ILE A 44 -5.30 -2.42 9.41
CA ILE A 44 -6.19 -1.76 8.43
C ILE A 44 -5.50 -0.51 7.86
N ALA A 45 -4.90 0.32 8.71
CA ALA A 45 -4.19 1.53 8.26
C ALA A 45 -3.04 1.19 7.31
N GLY A 46 -2.22 0.18 7.64
CA GLY A 46 -1.14 -0.30 6.76
C GLY A 46 -1.67 -0.81 5.42
N PHE A 47 -2.78 -1.54 5.43
CA PHE A 47 -3.41 -2.03 4.20
C PHE A 47 -3.92 -0.88 3.31
N VAL A 48 -4.56 0.13 3.90
CA VAL A 48 -5.04 1.32 3.17
C VAL A 48 -3.87 2.06 2.52
N VAL A 49 -2.74 2.24 3.24
CA VAL A 49 -1.54 2.87 2.69
C VAL A 49 -1.02 2.10 1.47
N MET A 50 -0.96 0.76 1.55
CA MET A 50 -0.59 -0.08 0.42
C MET A 50 -1.51 0.15 -0.79
N CYS A 51 -2.83 0.17 -0.58
CA CYS A 51 -3.79 0.44 -1.66
C CYS A 51 -3.58 1.81 -2.31
N VAL A 52 -3.34 2.86 -1.51
CA VAL A 52 -3.08 4.22 -2.03
C VAL A 52 -1.78 4.27 -2.84
N CYS A 53 -0.71 3.61 -2.38
CA CYS A 53 0.54 3.54 -3.12
C CYS A 53 0.38 2.82 -4.46
N VAL A 54 -0.32 1.68 -4.48
CA VAL A 54 -0.60 0.93 -5.71
C VAL A 54 -1.47 1.74 -6.66
N LEU A 55 -2.53 2.39 -6.17
CA LEU A 55 -3.37 3.28 -6.97
C LEU A 55 -2.56 4.45 -7.57
N ALA A 56 -1.66 5.04 -6.79
CA ALA A 56 -0.79 6.11 -7.27
C ALA A 56 0.14 5.65 -8.41
N VAL A 57 0.66 4.42 -8.34
CA VAL A 57 1.44 3.82 -9.43
C VAL A 57 0.58 3.66 -10.69
N PHE A 58 -0.64 3.12 -10.56
CA PHE A 58 -1.55 2.96 -11.69
C PHE A 58 -1.89 4.30 -12.36
N LEU A 59 -2.30 5.31 -11.58
CA LEU A 59 -2.65 6.63 -12.11
C LEU A 59 -1.48 7.30 -12.86
N ARG A 60 -0.26 7.11 -12.37
CA ARG A 60 0.95 7.65 -13.01
C ARG A 60 1.32 6.95 -14.31
N HIS A 61 0.98 5.67 -14.46
CA HIS A 61 1.19 4.92 -15.70
C HIS A 61 0.05 5.12 -16.70
N SER A 62 -1.21 5.20 -16.26
CA SER A 62 -2.36 5.39 -17.16
C SER A 62 -2.39 6.76 -17.83
N GLY A 63 -1.98 7.83 -17.14
CA GLY A 63 -1.90 9.18 -17.73
C GLY A 63 -0.76 9.39 -18.72
N ALA A 64 0.12 8.41 -18.92
CA ALA A 64 1.21 8.49 -19.90
C ALA A 64 0.81 7.98 -21.30
N GLU A 65 -0.36 7.33 -21.43
CA GLU A 65 -0.80 6.73 -22.70
C GLU A 65 -1.87 7.57 -23.45
N GLU A 66 -2.38 8.66 -22.86
CA GLU A 66 -3.38 9.55 -23.51
C GLU A 66 -2.78 10.59 -24.48
N GLU A 67 -1.46 10.78 -24.54
CA GLU A 67 -0.85 11.85 -25.37
C GLU A 67 -0.50 11.44 -26.82
N ILE A 68 -0.62 10.17 -27.22
CA ILE A 68 -0.13 9.71 -28.56
C ILE A 68 -1.26 9.45 -29.58
N HIS A 69 -2.53 9.63 -29.20
CA HIS A 69 -3.67 9.35 -30.09
C HIS A 69 -4.41 10.59 -30.62
N ILE A 70 -3.99 11.82 -30.27
CA ILE A 70 -4.59 13.07 -30.80
C ILE A 70 -3.75 13.72 -31.92
N THR A 71 -2.56 13.18 -32.27
CA THR A 71 -1.68 13.75 -33.30
C THR A 71 -1.39 12.85 -34.50
N GLN A 72 -2.13 11.74 -34.67
CA GLN A 72 -2.15 11.00 -35.95
C GLN A 72 -3.41 11.31 -36.76
#